data_AF-A0A316NXG7-F1
#
_entry.id   AF-A0A316NXG7-F1
#
_cell.length_a   1.000
_cell.length_b   1.000
_cell.length_c   1.000
_cell.angle_alpha   90.00
_cell.angle_beta   90.00
_cell.angle_gamma   90.00
#
_symmetry.space_group_name_H-M   'P 1'
#
loop_
_entity.id
_entity.type
_entity.pdbx_description
1 polymer ?
#
loop_
_entity_poly.entity_id
_entity_poly.type
_entity_poly.pdbx_seq_one_letter_code
_entity_poly.pdbx_strand_id
1 'polypeptide(L)'
;MDIAKRIEQLAVAQAVYKLAAEQVSTKEPGNLRAEVDAHYREMFEQTGAKSFDVRIGGEKVGTYGVRVTKPETRVRLKVTDSRALMAWCEANDCLRVDPDMRRVESIFGETGELPDGCEVEATSAPGGEYAGSSLRIDPEKVNNALGGADVLPMLMGGA
;
A
#
# COMPACT_ATOMS: atom_id res chain seq x y z
N MET A 1 -37.06 -9.21 22.04
CA MET A 1 -36.16 -9.57 20.93
C MET A 1 -35.40 -10.82 21.36
N ASP A 2 -35.50 -11.91 20.60
CA ASP A 2 -34.86 -13.17 20.94
C ASP A 2 -33.35 -13.10 20.63
N ILE A 3 -32.52 -13.25 21.66
CA ILE A 3 -31.06 -13.16 21.55
C ILE A 3 -30.48 -14.35 20.77
N ALA A 4 -31.09 -15.54 20.86
CA ALA A 4 -30.63 -16.72 20.14
C ALA A 4 -30.75 -16.52 18.62
N LYS A 5 -31.90 -16.01 18.17
CA LYS A 5 -32.13 -15.64 16.76
C LYS A 5 -31.15 -14.57 16.26
N ARG A 6 -30.74 -13.62 17.12
CA ARG A 6 -29.75 -12.59 16.76
C ARG A 6 -28.34 -13.16 16.63
N ILE A 7 -27.98 -14.15 17.44
CA ILE A 7 -26.69 -14.85 17.34
C ILE A 7 -26.63 -15.64 16.03
N GLU A 8 -27.71 -16.32 15.64
CA GLU A 8 -27.79 -17.01 14.34
C GLU A 8 -27.63 -16.05 13.17
N GLN A 9 -28.34 -14.92 13.19
CA GLN A 9 -28.19 -13.86 12.17
C GLN A 9 -26.76 -13.33 12.09
N LEU A 10 -26.13 -13.07 13.24
CA LEU A 10 -24.75 -12.60 13.30
C LEU A 10 -23.77 -13.65 12.73
N ALA A 11 -23.98 -14.92 13.03
CA ALA A 11 -23.13 -16.00 12.52
C ALA A 11 -23.18 -16.08 10.99
N VAL A 12 -24.37 -15.98 10.39
CA VAL A 12 -24.55 -15.95 8.94
C VAL A 12 -23.88 -14.70 8.33
N ALA A 13 -24.14 -13.52 8.90
CA ALA A 13 -23.52 -12.28 8.41
C ALA A 13 -21.98 -12.34 8.47
N GLN A 14 -21.43 -12.91 9.55
CA GLN A 14 -20.00 -13.09 9.71
C GLN A 14 -19.42 -14.08 8.69
N ALA A 15 -20.14 -15.15 8.36
CA ALA A 15 -19.72 -16.12 7.35
C ALA A 15 -19.68 -15.48 5.95
N VAL A 16 -20.72 -14.74 5.58
CA VAL A 16 -20.77 -13.99 4.30
C VAL A 16 -19.66 -12.95 4.23
N TYR A 17 -19.44 -12.20 5.31
CA TYR A 17 -18.35 -11.23 5.37
C TYR A 17 -16.97 -11.87 5.13
N LYS A 18 -16.69 -13.03 5.75
CA LYS A 18 -15.42 -13.74 5.56
C LYS A 18 -15.22 -14.17 4.11
N LEU A 19 -16.22 -14.81 3.52
CA LEU A 19 -16.18 -15.24 2.11
C LEU A 19 -16.01 -14.05 1.15
N ALA A 20 -16.73 -12.96 1.39
CA ALA A 20 -16.58 -11.74 0.59
C ALA A 20 -15.20 -11.10 0.77
N ALA A 21 -14.69 -11.07 2.00
CA ALA A 21 -13.37 -10.51 2.33
C ALA A 21 -12.23 -11.28 1.65
N GLU A 22 -12.33 -12.61 1.56
CA GLU A 22 -11.38 -13.46 0.81
C GLU A 22 -11.34 -13.06 -0.66
N GLN A 23 -12.50 -12.80 -1.27
CA GLN A 23 -12.58 -12.40 -2.68
C GLN A 23 -12.00 -11.01 -2.98
N VAL A 24 -12.11 -10.07 -2.03
CA VAL A 24 -11.62 -8.69 -2.20
C VAL A 24 -10.23 -8.43 -1.59
N SER A 25 -9.62 -9.46 -1.00
CA SER A 25 -8.32 -9.38 -0.32
C SER A 25 -7.20 -9.03 -1.30
N THR A 26 -6.32 -8.10 -0.91
CA THR A 26 -5.10 -7.78 -1.67
C THR A 26 -3.91 -8.70 -1.34
N LYS A 27 -4.10 -9.68 -0.46
CA LYS A 27 -3.03 -10.56 0.05
C LYS A 27 -3.01 -11.93 -0.60
N GLU A 28 -4.15 -12.38 -1.13
CA GLU A 28 -4.31 -13.73 -1.63
C GLU A 28 -4.29 -13.74 -3.16
N PRO A 29 -3.44 -14.56 -3.79
CA PRO A 29 -3.47 -14.75 -5.24
C PRO A 29 -4.68 -15.60 -5.65
N GLY A 30 -5.19 -15.39 -6.86
CA GLY A 30 -6.24 -16.22 -7.46
C GLY A 30 -7.67 -15.91 -6.99
N ASN A 31 -7.88 -14.80 -6.29
CA ASN A 31 -9.21 -14.28 -5.98
C ASN A 31 -9.65 -13.21 -7.00
N LEU A 32 -10.92 -12.79 -6.92
CA LEU A 32 -11.47 -11.75 -7.81
C LEU A 32 -10.63 -10.47 -7.81
N ARG A 33 -10.13 -10.03 -6.65
CA ARG A 33 -9.29 -8.84 -6.54
C ARG A 33 -7.99 -8.98 -7.34
N ALA A 34 -7.30 -10.11 -7.21
CA ALA A 34 -6.02 -10.37 -7.86
C ALA A 34 -6.15 -10.45 -9.38
N GLU A 35 -7.23 -11.07 -9.88
CA GLU A 35 -7.52 -11.13 -11.33
C GLU A 35 -7.75 -9.73 -11.91
N VAL A 36 -8.56 -8.92 -11.25
CA VAL A 36 -8.82 -7.54 -11.66
C VAL A 36 -7.55 -6.67 -11.55
N ASP A 37 -6.72 -6.91 -10.53
CA ASP A 37 -5.43 -6.23 -10.36
C ASP A 37 -4.44 -6.57 -11.47
N ALA A 38 -4.40 -7.81 -11.94
CA ALA A 38 -3.58 -8.21 -13.07
C ALA A 38 -4.03 -7.50 -14.35
N HIS A 39 -5.34 -7.45 -14.62
CA HIS A 39 -5.89 -6.76 -15.79
C HIS A 39 -5.56 -5.26 -15.82
N TYR A 40 -5.76 -4.55 -14.70
CA TYR A 40 -5.46 -3.12 -14.66
C TYR A 40 -3.98 -2.78 -14.60
N ARG A 41 -3.13 -3.70 -14.11
CA ARG A 41 -1.68 -3.59 -14.27
C ARG A 41 -1.32 -3.63 -15.76
N GLU A 42 -1.81 -4.62 -16.49
CA GLU A 42 -1.54 -4.76 -17.92
C GLU A 42 -2.05 -3.52 -18.69
N MET A 43 -3.26 -3.04 -18.40
CA MET A 43 -3.79 -1.80 -18.98
C MET A 43 -2.90 -0.59 -18.69
N PHE A 44 -2.36 -0.48 -17.47
CA PHE A 44 -1.43 0.58 -17.11
C PHE A 44 -0.11 0.46 -17.89
N GLU A 45 0.43 -0.75 -18.04
CA GLU A 45 1.66 -1.00 -18.80
C GLU A 45 1.50 -0.65 -20.29
N GLN A 46 0.32 -0.92 -20.85
CA GLN A 46 0.02 -0.65 -22.26
C GLN A 46 -0.30 0.82 -22.54
N THR A 47 -1.01 1.50 -21.63
CA THR A 47 -1.61 2.83 -21.92
C THR A 47 -1.09 3.96 -21.03
N GLY A 48 -0.43 3.64 -19.93
CA GLY A 48 -0.07 4.60 -18.88
C GLY A 48 -1.27 5.11 -18.05
N ALA A 49 -2.49 4.64 -18.32
CA ALA A 49 -3.68 5.09 -17.60
C ALA A 49 -3.67 4.62 -16.14
N LYS A 50 -3.95 5.55 -15.21
CA LYS A 50 -3.87 5.31 -13.76
C LYS A 50 -5.23 5.27 -13.07
N SER A 51 -6.31 5.54 -13.79
CA SER A 51 -7.66 5.64 -13.22
C SER A 51 -8.68 5.13 -14.22
N PHE A 52 -9.55 4.24 -13.75
CA PHE A 52 -10.57 3.57 -14.54
C PHE A 52 -11.92 3.66 -13.82
N ASP A 53 -12.97 3.96 -14.57
CA ASP A 53 -14.33 3.96 -14.05
C ASP A 53 -14.82 2.53 -13.81
N VAL A 54 -15.34 2.25 -12.62
CA VAL A 54 -16.04 0.99 -12.36
C VAL A 54 -17.52 1.21 -12.61
N ARG A 55 -18.11 0.37 -13.47
CA ARG A 55 -19.51 0.47 -13.89
C ARG A 55 -20.27 -0.83 -13.69
N ILE A 56 -21.55 -0.72 -13.32
CA ILE A 56 -22.52 -1.83 -13.26
C ILE A 56 -23.74 -1.37 -14.07
N GLY A 57 -24.21 -2.18 -15.02
CA GLY A 57 -25.34 -1.79 -15.88
C GLY A 57 -25.13 -0.49 -16.68
N GLY A 58 -23.87 -0.08 -16.92
CA GLY A 58 -23.53 1.20 -17.55
C GLY A 58 -23.42 2.39 -16.59
N GLU A 59 -23.88 2.26 -15.35
CA GLU A 59 -23.79 3.31 -14.33
C GLU A 59 -22.45 3.29 -13.61
N LYS A 60 -21.85 4.47 -13.37
CA LYS A 60 -20.60 4.58 -12.63
C LYS A 60 -20.83 4.41 -11.13
N VAL A 61 -20.29 3.34 -10.57
CA VAL A 61 -20.41 2.99 -9.14
C VAL A 61 -19.11 3.20 -8.36
N GLY A 62 -18.01 3.48 -9.05
CA GLY A 62 -16.72 3.61 -8.38
C GLY A 62 -15.57 3.96 -9.29
N THR A 63 -14.37 3.82 -8.74
CA THR A 63 -13.12 4.06 -9.47
C THR A 63 -12.07 3.05 -9.03
N TYR A 64 -11.40 2.49 -10.02
CA TYR A 64 -10.23 1.67 -9.85
C TYR A 64 -9.01 2.53 -10.19
N GLY A 65 -8.08 2.67 -9.24
CA GLY A 65 -6.85 3.45 -9.40
C GLY A 65 -5.62 2.58 -9.35
N VAL A 66 -4.64 2.85 -10.22
CA VAL A 66 -3.30 2.28 -10.18
C VAL A 66 -2.39 3.23 -9.41
N ARG A 67 -1.66 2.67 -8.45
CA ARG A 67 -0.63 3.38 -7.69
C ARG A 67 0.71 3.16 -8.37
N VAL A 68 1.50 4.21 -8.46
CA VAL A 68 2.85 4.14 -9.00
C VAL A 68 3.89 4.53 -7.96
N THR A 69 5.12 4.04 -8.12
CA THR A 69 6.26 4.49 -7.33
C THR A 69 6.46 5.98 -7.55
N LYS A 70 6.76 6.70 -6.46
CA LYS A 70 7.15 8.09 -6.54
C LYS A 70 8.65 8.15 -6.85
N PRO A 71 9.10 9.14 -7.64
CA PRO A 71 10.54 9.35 -7.78
C PRO A 71 11.13 9.65 -6.40
N GLU A 72 12.23 9.00 -6.08
CA GLU A 72 12.90 9.16 -4.80
C GLU A 72 14.38 9.42 -5.04
N THR A 73 14.88 10.52 -4.50
CA THR A 73 16.31 10.77 -4.38
C THR A 73 16.71 10.41 -2.97
N ARG A 74 17.51 9.36 -2.82
CA ARG A 74 18.11 9.00 -1.54
C ARG A 74 19.55 9.47 -1.52
N VAL A 75 19.86 10.27 -0.51
CA VAL A 75 21.24 10.63 -0.17
C VAL A 75 21.68 9.63 0.90
N ARG A 76 22.76 8.89 0.64
CA ARG A 76 23.34 7.93 1.59
C ARG A 76 24.82 8.18 1.75
N LEU A 77 25.33 7.83 2.93
CA LEU A 77 26.76 7.78 3.19
C LEU A 77 27.30 6.45 2.68
N LYS A 78 28.26 6.52 1.76
CA LYS A 78 29.00 5.38 1.25
C LYS A 78 30.36 5.35 1.93
N VAL A 79 30.64 4.27 2.66
CA VAL A 79 31.94 4.09 3.30
C VAL A 79 32.98 3.76 2.23
N THR A 80 33.94 4.65 2.02
CA THR A 80 35.07 4.49 1.10
C THR A 80 36.36 4.12 1.83
N ASP A 81 36.51 4.53 3.09
CA ASP A 81 37.60 4.15 3.97
C ASP A 81 37.06 3.83 5.38
N SER A 82 37.01 2.53 5.69
CA SER A 82 36.52 2.07 6.99
C SER A 82 37.41 2.49 8.15
N ARG A 83 38.72 2.68 7.93
CA ARG A 83 39.67 3.07 8.98
C ARG A 83 39.52 4.53 9.34
N ALA A 84 39.37 5.38 8.34
CA ALA A 84 39.06 6.79 8.55
C ALA A 84 37.71 6.98 9.25
N LEU A 85 36.70 6.20 8.85
CA LEU A 85 35.39 6.22 9.50
C LEU A 85 35.45 5.78 10.96
N MET A 86 36.23 4.74 11.30
CA MET A 86 36.39 4.31 12.68
C MET A 86 37.03 5.40 13.56
N ALA A 87 38.07 6.08 13.05
CA ALA A 87 38.73 7.18 13.77
C ALA A 87 37.78 8.37 14.00
N TRP A 88 36.99 8.73 12.97
CA TRP A 88 35.96 9.77 13.11
C TRP A 88 34.87 9.36 14.10
N CYS A 89 34.47 8.08 14.10
CA CYS A 89 33.46 7.58 15.04
C CYS A 89 33.95 7.56 16.49
N GLU A 90 35.23 7.29 16.70
CA GLU A 90 35.87 7.37 18.01
C GLU A 90 35.86 8.81 18.55
N ALA A 91 36.15 9.79 17.68
CA ALA A 91 36.15 11.21 18.04
C ALA A 91 34.74 11.78 18.31
N ASN A 92 33.70 11.20 17.72
CA ASN A 92 32.32 11.69 17.77
C ASN A 92 31.37 10.82 18.61
N ASP A 93 31.92 9.91 19.44
CA ASP A 93 31.17 9.02 20.34
C ASP A 93 30.09 8.19 19.62
N CYS A 94 30.41 7.70 18.42
CA CYS A 94 29.55 6.82 17.64
C CYS A 94 30.22 5.49 17.27
N LEU A 95 31.31 5.14 17.95
CA LEU A 95 31.97 3.84 17.85
C LEU A 95 31.52 2.91 19.00
N ARG A 96 31.01 1.72 18.67
CA ARG A 96 30.81 0.63 19.65
C ARG A 96 31.86 -0.46 19.44
N VAL A 97 31.44 -1.65 19.03
CA VAL A 97 32.33 -2.68 18.48
C VAL A 97 32.64 -2.39 17.00
N ASP A 98 31.65 -1.81 16.31
CA ASP A 98 31.72 -1.30 14.94
C ASP A 98 31.11 0.12 14.92
N PRO A 99 31.34 0.92 13.86
CA PRO A 99 30.65 2.20 13.65
C PRO A 99 29.12 2.07 13.76
N ASP A 100 28.50 2.85 14.64
CA ASP A 100 27.04 2.94 14.74
C ASP A 100 26.52 3.82 13.60
N MET A 101 26.32 3.20 12.42
CA MET A 101 25.91 3.91 11.20
C MET A 101 24.61 4.70 11.36
N ARG A 102 23.71 4.31 12.27
CA ARG A 102 22.50 5.10 12.55
C ARG A 102 22.84 6.41 13.24
N ARG A 103 23.82 6.40 14.15
CA ARG A 103 24.29 7.61 14.83
C ARG A 103 25.11 8.49 13.89
N VAL A 104 25.95 7.89 13.05
CA VAL A 104 26.70 8.56 11.99
C VAL A 104 25.76 9.30 11.02
N GLU A 105 24.71 8.63 10.53
CA GLU A 105 23.69 9.25 9.67
C GLU A 105 22.91 10.36 10.39
N SER A 106 22.63 10.20 11.69
CA SER A 106 21.99 11.25 12.51
C SER A 106 22.86 12.51 12.60
N ILE A 107 24.15 12.36 12.88
CA ILE A 107 25.09 13.48 12.96
C ILE A 107 25.17 14.19 11.61
N PHE A 108 25.37 13.44 10.52
CA PHE A 108 25.38 14.01 9.16
C PHE A 108 24.06 14.75 8.84
N GLY A 109 22.90 14.19 9.23
CA GLY A 109 21.60 14.82 9.00
C GLY A 109 21.35 16.08 9.84
N GLU A 110 21.93 16.16 11.05
CA GLU A 110 21.77 17.29 11.97
C GLU A 110 22.77 18.43 11.69
N THR A 111 24.03 18.09 11.37
CA THR A 111 25.13 19.05 11.26
C THR A 111 25.56 19.32 9.82
N GLY A 112 25.26 18.42 8.89
CA GLY A 112 25.80 18.44 7.52
C GLY A 112 27.27 18.05 7.44
N GLU A 113 27.90 17.64 8.54
CA GLU A 113 29.29 17.20 8.57
C GLU A 113 29.43 15.81 7.97
N LEU A 114 30.18 15.70 6.87
CA LEU A 114 30.48 14.43 6.21
C LEU A 114 31.52 13.66 7.04
N PRO A 115 31.21 12.45 7.54
CA PRO A 115 32.17 11.65 8.28
C PRO A 115 33.40 11.30 7.42
N ASP A 116 34.57 11.28 8.04
CA ASP A 116 35.78 10.87 7.33
C ASP A 116 35.65 9.43 6.82
N GLY A 117 36.24 9.17 5.66
CA GLY A 117 36.12 7.86 5.00
C GLY A 117 34.72 7.55 4.48
N CYS A 118 33.83 8.54 4.42
CA CYS A 118 32.54 8.46 3.74
C CYS A 118 32.45 9.45 2.59
N GLU A 119 31.70 9.07 1.56
CA GLU A 119 31.27 9.94 0.48
C GLU A 119 29.75 10.01 0.44
N VAL A 120 29.22 11.13 -0.06
CA VAL A 120 27.79 11.29 -0.27
C VAL A 120 27.43 10.68 -1.63
N GLU A 121 26.67 9.59 -1.61
CA GLU A 121 26.12 8.98 -2.82
C GLU A 121 24.63 9.34 -2.93
N ALA A 122 24.29 10.12 -3.95
CA ALA A 122 22.90 10.39 -4.31
C ALA A 122 22.44 9.32 -5.30
N THR A 123 21.55 8.44 -4.86
CA THR A 123 20.87 7.49 -5.75
C THR A 123 19.48 8.02 -6.07
N SER A 124 19.21 8.27 -7.34
CA SER A 124 17.86 8.57 -7.84
C SER A 124 17.20 7.29 -8.34
N ALA A 125 16.08 6.91 -7.72
CA ALA A 125 15.19 5.90 -8.28
C ALA A 125 14.12 6.63 -9.12
N PRO A 126 13.97 6.28 -10.42
CA PRO A 126 12.88 6.83 -11.22
C PRO A 126 11.53 6.38 -10.66
N GLY A 127 10.56 7.29 -10.64
CA GLY A 127 9.18 6.95 -10.32
C GLY A 127 8.42 6.45 -11.55
N GLY A 128 7.22 5.94 -11.34
CA GLY A 128 6.30 5.57 -12.40
C GLY A 128 6.12 4.07 -12.61
N GLU A 129 6.82 3.23 -11.85
CA GLU A 129 6.59 1.78 -11.86
C GLU A 129 5.30 1.44 -11.11
N TYR A 130 4.64 0.35 -11.50
CA TYR A 130 3.44 -0.13 -10.81
C TYR A 130 3.75 -0.48 -9.35
N ALA A 131 3.03 0.13 -8.40
CA ALA A 131 3.21 -0.06 -6.96
C ALA A 131 1.97 -0.65 -6.26
N GLY A 132 0.97 -1.09 -7.04
CA GLY A 132 -0.29 -1.61 -6.53
C GLY A 132 -1.49 -0.84 -7.05
N SER A 133 -2.63 -1.01 -6.39
CA SER A 133 -3.89 -0.44 -6.83
C SER A 133 -4.78 -0.08 -5.65
N SER A 134 -5.85 0.66 -5.95
CA SER A 134 -6.90 1.00 -5.00
C SER A 134 -8.25 0.92 -5.67
N LEU A 135 -9.21 0.28 -5.00
CA LEU A 135 -10.59 0.23 -5.44
C LEU A 135 -11.45 1.05 -4.48
N ARG A 136 -12.25 1.96 -5.04
CA ARG A 136 -13.25 2.72 -4.30
C ARG A 136 -14.60 2.45 -4.94
N ILE A 137 -15.52 1.89 -4.16
CA ILE A 137 -16.89 1.59 -4.57
C ILE A 137 -17.83 2.39 -3.68
N ASP A 138 -18.87 2.93 -4.29
CA ASP A 138 -19.98 3.61 -3.64
C ASP A 138 -21.14 2.60 -3.49
N PRO A 139 -21.44 2.10 -2.27
CA PRO A 139 -22.44 1.07 -2.07
C PRO A 139 -23.85 1.49 -2.49
N GLU A 140 -24.20 2.77 -2.32
CA GLU A 140 -25.52 3.30 -2.71
C GLU A 140 -25.66 3.25 -4.23
N LYS A 141 -24.61 3.65 -4.96
CA LYS A 141 -24.62 3.55 -6.43
C LYS A 141 -24.64 2.10 -6.91
N VAL A 142 -23.97 1.18 -6.23
CA VAL A 142 -24.08 -0.26 -6.55
C VAL A 142 -25.51 -0.74 -6.36
N ASN A 143 -26.15 -0.41 -5.22
CA ASN A 143 -27.53 -0.83 -4.95
C ASN A 143 -28.50 -0.26 -6.00
N ASN A 144 -28.36 1.02 -6.35
CA ASN A 144 -29.17 1.66 -7.37
C ASN A 144 -28.97 1.02 -8.75
N ALA A 145 -27.72 0.78 -9.15
CA ALA A 145 -27.39 0.14 -10.42
C ALA A 145 -27.90 -1.31 -10.53
N LEU A 146 -28.08 -1.99 -9.39
CA LEU A 146 -28.66 -3.34 -9.31
C LEU A 146 -30.20 -3.35 -9.24
N GLY A 147 -30.85 -2.20 -9.41
CA GLY A 147 -32.31 -2.09 -9.44
C GLY A 147 -32.94 -1.64 -8.11
N GLY A 148 -32.16 -1.11 -7.17
CA GLY A 148 -32.65 -0.39 -5.99
C GLY A 148 -33.35 -1.25 -4.93
N ALA A 149 -33.46 -2.56 -5.14
CA ALA A 149 -34.00 -3.47 -4.14
C ALA A 149 -32.90 -3.86 -3.16
N ASP A 150 -32.63 -2.99 -2.17
CA ASP A 150 -31.89 -3.26 -0.92
C ASP A 150 -31.20 -4.65 -0.82
N VAL A 151 -30.22 -4.90 -1.70
CA VAL A 151 -29.56 -6.21 -1.77
C VAL A 151 -28.58 -6.37 -0.60
N LEU A 152 -28.18 -5.24 -0.01
CA LEU A 152 -27.28 -5.16 1.15
C LEU A 152 -28.03 -5.27 2.50
N PRO A 153 -29.21 -4.66 2.71
CA PRO A 153 -30.01 -4.88 3.93
C PRO A 153 -30.61 -6.28 4.06
N MET A 154 -30.83 -7.04 2.98
CA MET A 154 -31.26 -8.44 3.10
C MET A 154 -30.20 -9.34 3.77
N LEU A 155 -28.92 -8.97 3.72
CA LEU A 155 -27.85 -9.63 4.47
C LEU A 155 -27.78 -9.20 5.95
N MET A 156 -28.42 -8.08 6.30
CA MET A 156 -28.33 -7.43 7.61
C MET A 156 -29.70 -7.25 8.28
N GLY A 157 -30.62 -8.18 8.03
CA GLY A 157 -31.88 -8.28 8.78
C GLY A 157 -32.76 -7.02 8.71
N GLY A 158 -33.16 -6.64 7.50
CA GLY A 158 -34.35 -5.81 7.31
C GLY A 158 -35.60 -6.52 7.85
N ALA A 159 -36.46 -5.73 8.51
CA ALA A 159 -37.60 -6.14 9.33
C ALA A 159 -38.61 -7.07 8.64
#